data_AF-A0A918DU95-F1
#
_entry.id   AF-A0A918DU95-F1
#
_cell.length_a   1.000
_cell.length_b   1.000
_cell.length_c   1.000
_cell.angle_alpha   90.00
_cell.angle_beta   90.00
_cell.angle_gamma   90.00
#
_symmetry.space_group_name_H-M   'P 1'
#
loop_
_entity.id
_entity.type
_entity.pdbx_description
1 polymer ?
#
loop_
_entity_poly.entity_id
_entity_poly.type
_entity_poly.pdbx_seq_one_letter_code
_entity_poly.pdbx_strand_id
1 'polypeptide(L)'
;MTDFGSADFGTSGYGMGGYGGGAYGAGASQAPGGEPRWGPEPEGYGLVRCPECLEELRYDENNLYIPRGVSNDLERLDLSQETNTRRRSDLIQRAFQRCPNPDPAVEEHFLSTNYLTNGTPITVAFVGESGTGKTHLLASMISGIDHGALDTFGMLCRPVNSERHEEFLADTVRAFQAGRMISGTESQTFVKFTDALLFSVNGVTRPVAFFDIQGEDYSNMGDLTRFLLGVDAFVFVVDAVRALKLPHLIREQERLKREGKQPGIPDRTFSAVLDRITPRDGRLDVAAAVVLNKCDLLRFESPVDYWLRDTSVIANGRLDPRQLYEESRDVYAFLYRHGAQHALRPFSKTRRCTLHFVSATGTSPVPLPPPPPRREGSHGVEAAEARGWFPGGVRPQRVLDPLMSLLAMCGLLDSAEPGTEGGW
;
A
#
# COMPACT_ATOMS: atom_id res chain seq x y z
N MET A 1 -30.74 35.15 43.21
CA MET A 1 -30.23 36.24 44.08
C MET A 1 -28.76 36.40 43.73
N THR A 2 -28.49 37.20 42.70
CA THR A 2 -27.93 38.59 42.73
C THR A 2 -26.41 38.53 42.73
N ASP A 3 -25.63 39.24 41.91
CA ASP A 3 -25.80 40.19 40.79
C ASP A 3 -24.40 40.29 40.13
N PHE A 4 -24.26 40.29 38.80
CA PHE A 4 -24.07 41.45 37.91
C PHE A 4 -22.98 42.48 38.29
N GLY A 5 -22.09 42.76 37.31
CA GLY A 5 -21.10 43.83 37.35
C GLY A 5 -20.34 43.98 36.03
N SER A 6 -21.01 44.52 35.01
CA SER A 6 -20.42 45.02 33.76
C SER A 6 -19.71 46.36 33.98
N ALA A 7 -18.65 46.65 33.21
CA ALA A 7 -18.14 48.00 33.03
C ALA A 7 -17.57 48.19 31.61
N ASP A 8 -18.24 49.04 30.85
CA ASP A 8 -17.82 49.68 29.61
C ASP A 8 -16.77 50.78 29.86
N PHE A 9 -15.80 50.92 28.97
CA PHE A 9 -15.07 52.15 28.58
C PHE A 9 -14.43 51.84 27.22
N GLY A 10 -14.41 52.66 26.17
CA GLY A 10 -14.70 54.06 25.97
C GLY A 10 -13.94 54.47 24.68
N THR A 11 -14.64 55.06 23.72
CA THR A 11 -14.17 55.49 22.40
C THR A 11 -13.46 56.85 22.42
N SER A 12 -12.34 56.98 21.69
CA SER A 12 -11.83 58.20 21.03
C SER A 12 -10.58 57.81 20.21
N GLY A 13 -10.31 58.16 18.95
CA GLY A 13 -10.82 59.22 18.09
C GLY A 13 -9.72 60.24 17.74
N TYR A 14 -8.86 59.95 16.76
CA TYR A 14 -7.99 60.87 15.97
C TYR A 14 -7.40 60.02 14.81
N GLY A 15 -7.20 60.43 13.57
CA GLY A 15 -7.33 61.69 12.85
C GLY A 15 -6.72 61.50 11.45
N MET A 16 -7.36 62.11 10.47
CA MET A 16 -7.06 62.23 9.02
C MET A 16 -5.59 62.30 8.57
N GLY A 17 -5.34 61.79 7.36
CA GLY A 17 -4.23 62.16 6.50
C GLY A 17 -4.29 61.46 5.14
N GLY A 18 -4.92 62.09 4.14
CA GLY A 18 -5.04 61.59 2.77
C GLY A 18 -4.01 62.18 1.79
N TYR A 19 -3.64 61.37 0.80
CA TYR A 19 -3.11 61.69 -0.55
C TYR A 19 -3.37 60.39 -1.36
N GLY A 20 -3.89 60.32 -2.58
CA GLY A 20 -4.04 61.27 -3.67
C GLY A 20 -3.58 60.57 -4.96
N GLY A 21 -4.53 60.13 -5.79
CA GLY A 21 -4.46 60.05 -7.27
C GLY A 21 -3.51 59.05 -7.94
N GLY A 22 -4.06 58.19 -8.80
CA GLY A 22 -3.28 57.44 -9.80
C GLY A 22 -4.09 56.43 -10.59
N ALA A 23 -4.92 56.89 -11.53
CA ALA A 23 -5.59 56.06 -12.53
C ALA A 23 -4.68 55.88 -13.75
N TYR A 24 -4.31 54.64 -14.09
CA TYR A 24 -3.85 54.24 -15.43
C TYR A 24 -4.12 52.75 -15.67
N GLY A 25 -4.68 52.44 -16.84
CA GLY A 25 -4.29 51.24 -17.59
C GLY A 25 -5.20 50.01 -17.48
N ALA A 26 -6.22 49.97 -18.33
CA ALA A 26 -6.78 48.71 -18.80
C ALA A 26 -5.69 47.89 -19.52
N GLY A 27 -5.42 46.69 -19.02
CA GLY A 27 -4.53 45.70 -19.63
C GLY A 27 -5.18 44.33 -19.50
N ALA A 28 -5.73 43.83 -20.60
CA ALA A 28 -6.20 42.46 -20.72
C ALA A 28 -5.00 41.51 -20.50
N SER A 29 -5.04 40.72 -19.43
CA SER A 29 -4.13 39.59 -19.22
C SER A 29 -4.92 38.31 -19.41
N GLN A 30 -4.56 37.58 -20.47
CA GLN A 30 -4.98 36.21 -20.73
C GLN A 30 -4.51 35.34 -19.56
N ALA A 31 -5.45 34.70 -18.86
CA ALA A 31 -5.12 33.64 -17.91
C ALA A 31 -4.81 32.34 -18.68
N PRO A 32 -3.62 31.73 -18.51
CA PRO A 32 -3.33 30.39 -18.98
C PRO A 32 -3.71 29.35 -17.90
N GLY A 33 -4.19 28.18 -18.33
CA GLY A 33 -4.31 26.99 -17.48
C GLY A 33 -5.75 26.57 -17.21
N GLY A 34 -6.40 25.99 -18.22
CA GLY A 34 -7.66 25.26 -18.04
C GLY A 34 -7.47 24.04 -17.14
N GLU A 35 -8.43 23.84 -16.24
CA GLU A 35 -8.59 22.61 -15.46
C GLU A 35 -8.66 21.39 -16.39
N PRO A 36 -8.02 20.24 -16.07
CA PRO A 36 -8.26 19.00 -16.79
C PRO A 36 -9.67 18.52 -16.48
N ARG A 37 -10.57 18.85 -17.40
CA ARG A 37 -11.96 18.38 -17.44
C ARG A 37 -11.93 16.92 -17.88
N TRP A 38 -12.09 15.99 -16.95
CA TRP A 38 -12.28 14.56 -17.26
C TRP A 38 -13.64 14.36 -17.95
N GLY A 39 -13.66 14.57 -19.27
CA GLY A 39 -14.71 14.04 -20.13
C GLY A 39 -14.44 12.57 -20.46
N PRO A 40 -15.44 11.79 -20.88
CA PRO A 40 -15.23 10.43 -21.32
C PRO A 40 -14.49 10.46 -22.67
N GLU A 41 -13.21 10.06 -22.69
CA GLU A 41 -12.48 9.82 -23.94
C GLU A 41 -13.00 8.53 -24.62
N PRO A 42 -13.24 8.54 -25.95
CA PRO A 42 -13.69 7.36 -26.67
C PRO A 42 -12.54 6.42 -27.07
N GLU A 43 -12.77 5.13 -26.84
CA GLU A 43 -12.22 3.92 -27.52
C GLU A 43 -10.74 3.92 -27.96
N GLY A 44 -9.85 3.74 -26.99
CA GLY A 44 -8.48 3.27 -27.16
C GLY A 44 -7.86 3.02 -25.79
N TYR A 45 -7.16 1.91 -25.58
CA TYR A 45 -6.48 1.68 -24.31
C TYR A 45 -5.49 2.82 -24.05
N GLY A 46 -5.66 3.53 -22.93
CA GLY A 46 -4.83 4.68 -22.56
C GLY A 46 -3.36 4.30 -22.31
N LEU A 47 -2.53 5.33 -22.07
CA LEU A 47 -1.17 5.10 -21.59
C LEU A 47 -1.22 4.48 -20.21
N VAL A 48 -0.56 3.33 -20.05
CA VAL A 48 -0.41 2.61 -18.79
C VAL A 48 1.05 2.69 -18.38
N ARG A 49 1.33 2.82 -17.09
CA ARG A 49 2.70 2.78 -16.58
C ARG A 49 3.14 1.34 -16.37
N CYS A 50 4.32 0.97 -16.86
CA CYS A 50 4.89 -0.33 -16.56
C CYS A 50 5.31 -0.41 -15.09
N PRO A 51 4.95 -1.45 -14.33
CA PRO A 51 5.37 -1.59 -12.94
C PRO A 51 6.88 -1.86 -12.76
N GLU A 52 7.55 -2.34 -13.80
CA GLU A 52 8.94 -2.80 -13.73
C GLU A 52 9.91 -1.70 -14.18
N CYS A 53 9.73 -1.13 -15.38
CA CYS A 53 10.56 -0.02 -15.87
C CYS A 53 9.97 1.38 -15.65
N LEU A 54 8.69 1.49 -15.26
CA LEU A 54 8.01 2.77 -14.91
C LEU A 54 7.81 3.74 -16.06
N GLU A 55 8.20 3.35 -17.26
CA GLU A 55 7.88 4.03 -18.50
C GLU A 55 6.44 3.74 -18.91
N GLU A 56 5.85 4.68 -19.64
CA GLU A 56 4.51 4.51 -20.19
C GLU A 56 4.54 3.59 -21.42
N LEU A 57 3.54 2.74 -21.54
CA LEU A 57 3.30 1.92 -22.71
C LEU A 57 1.81 1.87 -23.06
N ARG A 58 1.53 1.54 -24.31
CA ARG A 58 0.17 1.27 -24.79
C ARG A 58 0.00 -0.21 -25.05
N TYR A 59 -1.23 -0.68 -24.92
CA TYR A 59 -1.59 -2.01 -25.36
C TYR A 59 -1.38 -2.16 -26.88
N ASP A 60 -0.70 -3.23 -27.29
CA ASP A 60 -0.43 -3.60 -28.68
C ASP A 60 -0.71 -5.10 -28.90
N GLU A 61 -1.81 -5.38 -29.61
CA GLU A 61 -2.22 -6.74 -29.96
C GLU A 61 -1.21 -7.49 -30.84
N ASN A 62 -0.28 -6.79 -31.50
CA ASN A 62 0.71 -7.40 -32.40
C ASN A 62 1.98 -7.85 -31.66
N ASN A 63 2.10 -7.50 -30.39
CA ASN A 63 3.27 -7.76 -29.55
C ASN A 63 2.92 -8.62 -28.31
N LEU A 64 2.04 -9.59 -28.52
CA LEU A 64 1.56 -10.52 -27.49
C LEU A 64 2.35 -11.83 -27.49
N TYR A 65 2.45 -12.41 -26.30
CA TYR A 65 3.16 -13.63 -26.00
C TYR A 65 2.34 -14.51 -25.05
N ILE A 66 2.47 -15.83 -25.14
CA ILE A 66 1.81 -16.79 -24.26
C ILE A 66 2.82 -17.81 -23.71
N PRO A 67 2.62 -18.36 -22.51
CA PRO A 67 3.44 -19.45 -21.98
C PRO A 67 3.36 -20.70 -22.84
N ARG A 68 4.50 -21.34 -23.08
CA ARG A 68 4.60 -22.58 -23.85
C ARG A 68 4.67 -23.81 -22.93
N GLY A 69 3.51 -24.37 -22.59
CA GLY A 69 3.45 -25.60 -21.81
C GLY A 69 3.89 -25.40 -20.36
N VAL A 70 4.79 -26.24 -19.85
CA VAL A 70 5.23 -26.21 -18.43
C VAL A 70 6.55 -25.45 -18.26
N SER A 71 7.25 -25.06 -19.34
CA SER A 71 8.39 -24.16 -19.23
C SER A 71 7.90 -22.72 -19.19
N ASN A 72 8.58 -21.86 -18.42
CA ASN A 72 8.33 -20.41 -18.38
C ASN A 72 8.74 -19.69 -19.70
N ASP A 73 8.91 -20.43 -20.80
CA ASP A 73 9.26 -19.86 -22.09
C ASP A 73 8.02 -19.22 -22.72
N LEU A 74 8.15 -17.96 -23.13
CA LEU A 74 7.10 -17.21 -23.79
C LEU A 74 7.25 -17.31 -25.31
N GLU A 75 6.20 -17.71 -26.01
CA GLU A 75 6.14 -17.71 -27.47
C GLU A 75 5.23 -16.60 -27.99
N ARG A 76 5.57 -16.03 -29.14
CA ARG A 76 4.78 -14.95 -29.75
C ARG A 76 3.41 -15.48 -30.16
N LEU A 77 2.36 -14.80 -29.70
CA LEU A 77 0.97 -15.12 -30.02
C LEU A 77 0.58 -14.45 -31.34
N ASP A 78 0.21 -15.27 -32.34
CA ASP A 78 -0.39 -14.78 -33.59
C ASP A 78 -1.91 -14.98 -33.54
N LEU A 79 -2.63 -13.86 -33.51
CA LEU A 79 -4.09 -13.83 -33.50
C LEU A 79 -4.70 -13.64 -34.91
N SER A 80 -3.88 -13.55 -35.97
CA SER A 80 -4.35 -13.23 -37.33
C SER A 80 -5.30 -14.26 -37.92
N GLN A 81 -5.15 -15.53 -37.52
CA GLN A 81 -5.96 -16.65 -37.99
C GLN A 81 -7.13 -17.01 -37.05
N GLU A 82 -7.21 -16.41 -35.86
CA GLU A 82 -8.24 -16.74 -34.88
C GLU A 82 -9.51 -15.91 -35.11
N THR A 83 -10.46 -16.53 -35.82
CA THR A 83 -11.74 -15.92 -36.20
C THR A 83 -12.82 -16.07 -35.11
N ASN A 84 -12.64 -17.01 -34.17
CA ASN A 84 -13.59 -17.19 -33.08
C ASN A 84 -13.36 -16.12 -32.01
N THR A 85 -14.32 -15.18 -31.89
CA THR A 85 -14.21 -14.04 -30.96
C THR A 85 -14.05 -14.46 -29.51
N ARG A 86 -14.73 -15.53 -29.06
CA ARG A 86 -14.59 -16.02 -27.68
C ARG A 86 -13.20 -16.60 -27.42
N ARG A 87 -12.67 -17.37 -28.37
CA ARG A 87 -11.33 -17.95 -28.27
C ARG A 87 -10.24 -16.87 -28.36
N ARG A 88 -10.42 -15.88 -29.24
CA ARG A 88 -9.56 -14.70 -29.31
C ARG A 88 -9.52 -13.96 -27.97
N SER A 89 -10.67 -13.69 -27.35
CA SER A 89 -10.73 -13.04 -26.04
C SER A 89 -10.05 -13.85 -24.93
N ASP A 90 -10.25 -15.16 -24.88
CA ASP A 90 -9.58 -16.04 -23.91
C ASP A 90 -8.06 -16.04 -24.10
N LEU A 91 -7.57 -16.12 -25.34
CA LEU A 91 -6.14 -16.04 -25.67
C LEU A 91 -5.55 -14.69 -25.27
N ILE A 92 -6.23 -13.57 -25.57
CA ILE A 92 -5.80 -12.24 -25.16
C ILE A 92 -5.70 -12.16 -23.64
N GLN A 93 -6.71 -12.63 -22.90
CA GLN A 93 -6.73 -12.56 -21.43
C GLN A 93 -5.59 -13.34 -20.74
N ARG A 94 -5.05 -14.37 -21.39
CA ARG A 94 -3.91 -15.16 -20.89
C ARG A 94 -2.57 -14.64 -21.40
N ALA A 95 -2.58 -13.80 -22.42
CA ALA A 95 -1.37 -13.30 -23.02
C ALA A 95 -0.65 -12.27 -22.13
N PHE A 96 0.61 -12.07 -22.47
CA PHE A 96 1.45 -11.00 -21.97
C PHE A 96 1.92 -10.15 -23.13
N GLN A 97 2.07 -8.86 -22.91
CA GLN A 97 2.73 -7.97 -23.84
C GLN A 97 4.16 -7.73 -23.36
N ARG A 98 5.12 -7.88 -24.28
CA ARG A 98 6.50 -7.47 -24.00
C ARG A 98 6.56 -5.95 -23.89
N CYS A 99 7.16 -5.44 -22.81
CA CYS A 99 7.37 -4.00 -22.69
C CYS A 99 8.32 -3.51 -23.81
N PRO A 100 7.96 -2.46 -24.57
CA PRO A 100 8.79 -1.96 -25.66
C PRO A 100 9.95 -1.07 -25.16
N ASN A 101 9.93 -0.67 -23.89
CA ASN A 101 10.86 0.30 -23.33
C ASN A 101 12.17 -0.39 -22.92
N PRO A 102 13.30 -0.07 -23.58
CA PRO A 102 14.59 -0.64 -23.23
C PRO A 102 15.11 0.04 -21.96
N ASP A 103 15.24 -0.73 -20.88
CA ASP A 103 15.95 -0.30 -19.69
C ASP A 103 17.18 -1.20 -19.49
N PRO A 104 18.41 -0.68 -19.57
CA PRO A 104 19.62 -1.47 -19.34
C PRO A 104 19.70 -2.08 -17.93
N ALA A 105 18.95 -1.53 -16.97
CA ALA A 105 18.92 -1.97 -15.57
C ALA A 105 17.80 -2.99 -15.28
N VAL A 106 16.85 -3.19 -16.20
CA VAL A 106 15.73 -4.12 -16.02
C VAL A 106 15.77 -5.17 -17.12
N GLU A 107 15.68 -6.45 -16.74
CA GLU A 107 15.56 -7.54 -17.71
C GLU A 107 14.32 -7.37 -18.60
N GLU A 108 14.29 -8.11 -19.70
CA GLU A 108 13.12 -8.17 -20.58
C GLU A 108 11.89 -8.59 -19.78
N HIS A 109 10.87 -7.73 -19.74
CA HIS A 109 9.70 -7.93 -18.90
C HIS A 109 8.39 -7.89 -19.67
N PHE A 110 7.42 -8.60 -19.10
CA PHE A 110 6.18 -8.97 -19.75
C PHE A 110 5.00 -8.66 -18.83
N LEU A 111 4.10 -7.79 -19.30
CA LEU A 111 2.92 -7.39 -18.56
C LEU A 111 1.72 -8.18 -19.06
N SER A 112 0.88 -8.67 -18.14
CA SER A 112 -0.38 -9.28 -18.53
C SER A 112 -1.25 -8.26 -19.28
N THR A 113 -1.91 -8.71 -20.35
CA THR A 113 -2.89 -7.88 -21.08
C THR A 113 -3.99 -7.34 -20.17
N ASN A 114 -4.40 -8.10 -19.14
CA ASN A 114 -5.37 -7.67 -18.14
C ASN A 114 -4.90 -6.42 -17.38
N TYR A 115 -3.60 -6.25 -17.16
CA TYR A 115 -3.03 -5.05 -16.55
C TYR A 115 -3.14 -3.83 -17.48
N LEU A 116 -3.00 -4.05 -18.80
CA LEU A 116 -2.98 -2.99 -19.80
C LEU A 116 -4.38 -2.56 -20.27
N THR A 117 -5.38 -3.42 -20.11
CA THR A 117 -6.70 -3.27 -20.76
C THR A 117 -7.84 -2.90 -19.83
N ASN A 118 -7.61 -2.87 -18.50
CA ASN A 118 -8.67 -2.61 -17.51
C ASN A 118 -8.51 -1.24 -16.84
N GLY A 119 -8.32 -0.17 -17.61
CA GLY A 119 -8.15 1.20 -17.08
C GLY A 119 -6.79 1.44 -16.44
N THR A 120 -6.62 2.61 -15.81
CA THR A 120 -5.33 3.02 -15.22
C THR A 120 -5.02 2.19 -13.98
N PRO A 121 -3.89 1.46 -13.90
CA PRO A 121 -3.53 0.71 -12.71
C PRO A 121 -3.34 1.58 -11.46
N ILE A 122 -3.37 0.95 -10.29
CA ILE A 122 -2.99 1.54 -9.00
C ILE A 122 -1.79 0.74 -8.49
N THR A 123 -0.70 1.43 -8.17
CA THR A 123 0.51 0.83 -7.60
C THR A 123 0.57 1.05 -6.10
N VAL A 124 0.61 -0.03 -5.32
CA VAL A 124 0.66 -0.01 -3.85
C VAL A 124 1.98 -0.59 -3.36
N ALA A 125 2.78 0.21 -2.64
CA ALA A 125 4.06 -0.23 -2.10
C ALA A 125 4.05 -0.33 -0.57
N PHE A 126 4.51 -1.46 -0.03
CA PHE A 126 4.69 -1.69 1.39
C PHE A 126 6.09 -1.25 1.84
N VAL A 127 6.15 -0.43 2.88
CA VAL A 127 7.37 0.20 3.38
C VAL A 127 7.57 -0.11 4.85
N GLY A 128 8.79 -0.48 5.23
CA GLY A 128 9.18 -0.79 6.60
C GLY A 128 10.44 -1.65 6.64
N GLU A 129 11.13 -1.68 7.78
CA GLU A 129 12.28 -2.55 7.99
C GLU A 129 11.95 -4.04 7.79
N SER A 130 12.99 -4.86 7.59
CA SER A 130 12.83 -6.32 7.56
C SER A 130 12.23 -6.83 8.87
N GLY A 131 11.26 -7.75 8.79
CA GLY A 131 10.60 -8.35 9.96
C GLY A 131 9.54 -7.48 10.66
N THR A 132 9.15 -6.33 10.07
CA THR A 132 7.99 -5.53 10.51
C THR A 132 6.64 -6.22 10.21
N GLY A 133 6.66 -7.20 9.31
CA GLY A 133 5.50 -8.02 8.95
C GLY A 133 4.81 -7.63 7.66
N LYS A 134 5.46 -6.87 6.76
CA LYS A 134 4.93 -6.48 5.43
C LYS A 134 4.43 -7.69 4.62
N THR A 135 5.30 -8.69 4.42
CA THR A 135 4.96 -9.90 3.66
C THR A 135 3.82 -10.69 4.31
N HIS A 136 3.78 -10.78 5.64
CA HIS A 136 2.68 -11.43 6.36
C HIS A 136 1.37 -10.64 6.24
N LEU A 137 1.44 -9.30 6.28
CA LEU A 137 0.29 -8.42 6.10
C LEU A 137 -0.29 -8.57 4.70
N LEU A 138 0.56 -8.51 3.67
CA LEU A 138 0.14 -8.71 2.28
C LEU A 138 -0.44 -10.11 2.05
N ALA A 139 0.24 -11.17 2.53
CA ALA A 139 -0.29 -12.53 2.45
C ALA A 139 -1.67 -12.68 3.13
N SER A 140 -1.88 -11.98 4.26
CA SER A 140 -3.16 -11.96 4.97
C SER A 140 -4.24 -11.20 4.21
N MET A 141 -3.88 -10.08 3.56
CA MET A 141 -4.79 -9.33 2.69
C MET A 141 -5.25 -10.20 1.52
N ILE A 142 -4.31 -10.77 0.76
CA ILE A 142 -4.61 -11.63 -0.39
C ILE A 142 -5.42 -12.85 0.03
N SER A 143 -5.03 -13.52 1.12
CA SER A 143 -5.82 -14.63 1.67
C SER A 143 -7.24 -14.21 2.03
N GLY A 144 -7.44 -13.03 2.64
CA GLY A 144 -8.78 -12.53 2.96
C GLY A 144 -9.62 -12.29 1.70
N ILE A 145 -9.00 -11.71 0.66
CA ILE A 145 -9.62 -11.46 -0.63
C ILE A 145 -10.10 -12.76 -1.28
N ASP A 146 -9.24 -13.79 -1.34
CA ASP A 146 -9.58 -15.09 -1.93
C ASP A 146 -10.70 -15.83 -1.19
N HIS A 147 -10.86 -15.56 0.11
CA HIS A 147 -11.94 -16.11 0.92
C HIS A 147 -13.24 -15.29 0.83
N GLY A 148 -13.34 -14.37 -0.13
CA GLY A 148 -14.55 -13.58 -0.38
C GLY A 148 -14.78 -12.47 0.65
N ALA A 149 -13.77 -12.05 1.42
CA ALA A 149 -13.94 -10.94 2.36
C ALA A 149 -14.40 -9.66 1.65
N LEU A 150 -14.09 -9.53 0.35
CA LEU A 150 -14.51 -8.41 -0.47
C LEU A 150 -15.99 -8.43 -0.90
N ASP A 151 -16.68 -9.57 -0.79
CA ASP A 151 -18.10 -9.68 -1.15
C ASP A 151 -18.96 -8.75 -0.30
N THR A 152 -18.57 -8.58 0.98
CA THR A 152 -19.20 -7.62 1.90
C THR A 152 -19.05 -6.17 1.47
N PHE A 153 -18.14 -5.88 0.53
CA PHE A 153 -17.88 -4.57 -0.03
C PHE A 153 -18.54 -4.37 -1.41
N GLY A 154 -19.28 -5.35 -1.92
CA GLY A 154 -19.81 -5.31 -3.28
C GLY A 154 -18.70 -5.25 -4.34
N MET A 155 -17.50 -5.67 -3.97
CA MET A 155 -16.32 -5.66 -4.83
C MET A 155 -16.06 -7.08 -5.32
N LEU A 156 -15.81 -7.20 -6.62
CA LEU A 156 -15.29 -8.43 -7.19
C LEU A 156 -13.78 -8.27 -7.36
N CYS A 157 -13.06 -9.34 -7.05
CA CYS A 157 -11.63 -9.39 -7.24
C CYS A 157 -11.25 -10.65 -7.99
N ARG A 158 -10.41 -10.48 -9.01
CA ARG A 158 -9.84 -11.58 -9.79
C ARG A 158 -8.36 -11.33 -10.03
N PRO A 159 -7.53 -12.38 -10.15
CA PRO A 159 -6.13 -12.17 -10.49
C PRO A 159 -5.98 -11.50 -11.86
N VAL A 160 -5.00 -10.61 -11.97
CA VAL A 160 -4.58 -10.07 -13.28
C VAL A 160 -4.05 -11.21 -14.15
N ASN A 161 -3.32 -12.14 -13.55
CA ASN A 161 -2.85 -13.36 -14.17
C ASN A 161 -3.01 -14.53 -13.18
N SER A 162 -3.84 -15.52 -13.54
CA SER A 162 -4.16 -16.63 -12.63
C SER A 162 -2.96 -17.51 -12.29
N GLU A 163 -2.04 -17.75 -13.23
CA GLU A 163 -0.88 -18.61 -13.02
C GLU A 163 0.12 -17.98 -12.03
N ARG A 164 0.52 -16.72 -12.25
CA ARG A 164 1.41 -15.98 -11.33
C ARG A 164 0.78 -15.82 -9.94
N HIS A 165 -0.53 -15.60 -9.89
CA HIS A 165 -1.25 -15.54 -8.62
C HIS A 165 -1.24 -16.90 -7.91
N GLU A 166 -1.49 -18.01 -8.62
CA GLU A 166 -1.40 -19.37 -8.06
C GLU A 166 0.00 -19.71 -7.54
N GLU A 167 1.07 -19.28 -8.23
CA GLU A 167 2.46 -19.40 -7.75
C GLU A 167 2.65 -18.63 -6.43
N PHE A 168 2.22 -17.37 -6.38
CA PHE A 168 2.28 -16.57 -5.16
C PHE A 168 1.49 -17.22 -4.01
N LEU A 169 0.30 -17.76 -4.31
CA LEU A 169 -0.51 -18.48 -3.34
C LEU A 169 0.23 -19.74 -2.84
N ALA A 170 0.84 -20.51 -3.73
CA ALA A 170 1.55 -21.73 -3.37
C ALA A 170 2.77 -21.45 -2.48
N ASP A 171 3.58 -20.47 -2.85
CA ASP A 171 4.86 -20.17 -2.20
C ASP A 171 4.68 -19.41 -0.89
N THR A 172 3.74 -18.47 -0.84
CA THR A 172 3.61 -17.52 0.27
C THR A 172 2.36 -17.81 1.10
N VAL A 173 1.18 -17.86 0.47
CA VAL A 173 -0.10 -17.89 1.20
C VAL A 173 -0.41 -19.27 1.78
N ARG A 174 -0.16 -20.37 1.07
CA ARG A 174 -0.42 -21.73 1.57
C ARG A 174 0.52 -22.11 2.71
N ALA A 175 1.79 -21.70 2.63
CA ALA A 175 2.73 -21.85 3.74
C ALA A 175 2.22 -21.11 4.99
N PHE A 176 1.75 -19.89 4.80
CA PHE A 176 1.19 -19.05 5.84
C PHE A 176 -0.11 -19.60 6.46
N GLN A 177 -1.07 -20.02 5.63
CA GLN A 177 -2.33 -20.65 6.07
C GLN A 177 -2.08 -21.97 6.80
N ALA A 178 -1.07 -22.72 6.39
CA ALA A 178 -0.63 -23.91 7.11
C ALA A 178 0.03 -23.58 8.45
N GLY A 179 0.05 -22.32 8.89
CA GLY A 179 0.62 -21.91 10.17
C GLY A 179 2.15 -21.84 10.16
N ARG A 180 2.81 -21.91 9.01
CA ARG A 180 4.27 -21.73 8.92
C ARG A 180 4.61 -20.25 8.84
N MET A 181 5.67 -19.87 9.53
CA MET A 181 6.26 -18.54 9.38
C MET A 181 6.87 -18.42 7.99
N ILE A 182 6.49 -17.37 7.25
CA ILE A 182 7.13 -17.04 5.98
C ILE A 182 8.51 -16.46 6.31
N SER A 183 9.57 -17.06 5.78
CA SER A 183 10.94 -16.54 5.91
C SER A 183 11.00 -15.10 5.38
N GLY A 184 11.93 -14.28 5.90
CA GLY A 184 12.19 -12.98 5.30
C GLY A 184 12.55 -13.16 3.84
N THR A 185 11.91 -12.41 2.94
CA THR A 185 12.18 -12.47 1.51
C THR A 185 13.65 -12.13 1.26
N GLU A 186 14.50 -13.09 0.93
CA GLU A 186 15.84 -12.78 0.40
C GLU A 186 15.66 -12.47 -1.08
N SER A 187 15.65 -11.20 -1.45
CA SER A 187 15.71 -10.79 -2.86
C SER A 187 17.00 -10.02 -3.10
N GLN A 188 17.59 -10.25 -4.27
CA GLN A 188 18.72 -9.47 -4.78
C GLN A 188 18.26 -8.10 -5.32
N THR A 189 16.94 -7.87 -5.43
CA THR A 189 16.36 -6.60 -5.89
C THR A 189 15.67 -5.85 -4.75
N PHE A 190 15.81 -4.53 -4.73
CA PHE A 190 15.31 -3.65 -3.67
C PHE A 190 13.77 -3.58 -3.60
N VAL A 191 13.11 -3.71 -4.75
CA VAL A 191 11.66 -3.69 -4.92
C VAL A 191 11.23 -5.03 -5.49
N LYS A 192 10.29 -5.72 -4.82
CA LYS A 192 9.73 -6.98 -5.30
C LYS A 192 8.27 -6.81 -5.71
N PHE A 193 7.98 -7.01 -7.00
CA PHE A 193 6.62 -7.26 -7.46
C PHE A 193 6.10 -8.53 -6.76
N THR A 194 4.95 -8.43 -6.11
CA THR A 194 4.42 -9.54 -5.33
C THR A 194 3.20 -10.17 -5.98
N ASP A 195 2.18 -9.36 -6.28
CA ASP A 195 0.96 -9.83 -6.91
C ASP A 195 0.23 -8.65 -7.58
N ALA A 196 -0.69 -8.94 -8.51
CA ALA A 196 -1.60 -7.95 -9.05
C ALA A 196 -3.01 -8.52 -9.23
N LEU A 197 -3.98 -7.76 -8.75
CA LEU A 197 -5.39 -8.13 -8.74
C LEU A 197 -6.21 -7.08 -9.49
N LEU A 198 -7.25 -7.53 -10.20
CA LEU A 198 -8.25 -6.68 -10.80
C LEU A 198 -9.40 -6.49 -9.82
N PHE A 199 -9.60 -5.26 -9.40
CA PHE A 199 -10.71 -4.89 -8.54
C PHE A 199 -11.82 -4.29 -9.39
N SER A 200 -13.03 -4.84 -9.27
CA SER A 200 -14.24 -4.38 -9.93
C SER A 200 -15.25 -3.91 -8.90
N VAL A 201 -15.67 -2.65 -8.98
CA VAL A 201 -16.65 -2.03 -8.08
C VAL A 201 -17.49 -1.03 -8.86
N ASN A 202 -18.81 -1.02 -8.65
CA ASN A 202 -19.75 -0.10 -9.34
C ASN A 202 -19.56 -0.03 -10.87
N GLY A 203 -19.17 -1.14 -11.51
CA GLY A 203 -18.91 -1.21 -12.96
C GLY A 203 -17.54 -0.70 -13.41
N VAL A 204 -16.75 -0.12 -12.51
CA VAL A 204 -15.35 0.28 -12.77
C VAL A 204 -14.44 -0.88 -12.41
N THR A 205 -13.54 -1.25 -13.32
CA THR A 205 -12.48 -2.24 -13.06
C THR A 205 -11.12 -1.58 -13.19
N ARG A 206 -10.22 -1.80 -12.22
CA ARG A 206 -8.83 -1.32 -12.24
C ARG A 206 -7.85 -2.37 -11.72
N PRO A 207 -6.67 -2.55 -12.33
CA PRO A 207 -5.59 -3.33 -11.76
C PRO A 207 -5.01 -2.64 -10.54
N VAL A 208 -4.69 -3.42 -9.51
CA VAL A 208 -3.96 -3.00 -8.33
C VAL A 208 -2.75 -3.90 -8.20
N ALA A 209 -1.55 -3.34 -8.31
CA ALA A 209 -0.29 -4.06 -8.22
C ALA A 209 0.39 -3.78 -6.88
N PHE A 210 0.85 -4.85 -6.22
CA PHE A 210 1.45 -4.81 -4.89
C PHE A 210 2.97 -5.03 -4.95
N PHE A 211 3.69 -4.17 -4.23
CA PHE A 211 5.15 -4.21 -4.14
C PHE A 211 5.62 -4.26 -2.69
N ASP A 212 6.61 -5.10 -2.42
CA ASP A 212 7.31 -5.13 -1.14
C ASP A 212 8.65 -4.39 -1.28
N ILE A 213 8.84 -3.29 -0.53
CA ILE A 213 10.11 -2.55 -0.49
C ILE A 213 10.97 -3.09 0.66
N GLN A 214 12.13 -3.64 0.33
CA GLN A 214 13.04 -4.16 1.34
C GLN A 214 13.88 -3.06 1.98
N GLY A 215 13.93 -3.05 3.31
CA GLY A 215 14.52 -1.96 4.08
C GLY A 215 16.02 -2.04 4.35
N GLU A 216 16.75 -2.96 3.71
CA GLU A 216 18.14 -3.25 4.09
C GLU A 216 19.18 -2.85 3.02
N ASP A 217 18.80 -2.67 1.75
CA ASP A 217 19.75 -2.40 0.66
C ASP A 217 19.63 -0.99 0.05
N TYR A 218 19.94 0.04 0.83
CA TYR A 218 19.90 1.44 0.39
C TYR A 218 21.03 1.83 -0.59
N SER A 219 21.84 0.86 -1.03
CA SER A 219 23.02 1.12 -1.86
C SER A 219 22.67 1.43 -3.31
N ASN A 220 21.53 0.94 -3.82
CA ASN A 220 21.10 1.12 -5.21
C ASN A 220 20.09 2.28 -5.38
N MET A 221 20.56 3.50 -5.12
CA MET A 221 19.74 4.70 -4.94
C MET A 221 18.99 5.20 -6.20
N GLY A 222 19.44 4.85 -7.41
CA GLY A 222 18.88 5.33 -8.68
C GLY A 222 17.53 4.70 -9.01
N ASP A 223 17.49 3.37 -9.03
CA ASP A 223 16.31 2.58 -9.43
C ASP A 223 15.17 2.73 -8.42
N LEU A 224 15.50 2.82 -7.13
CA LEU A 224 14.53 3.16 -6.09
C LEU A 224 13.84 4.50 -6.35
N THR A 225 14.60 5.53 -6.71
CA THR A 225 14.02 6.87 -6.92
C THR A 225 13.03 6.85 -8.06
N ARG A 226 13.35 6.15 -9.17
CA ARG A 226 12.42 5.99 -10.29
C ARG A 226 11.15 5.28 -9.83
N PHE A 227 11.27 4.14 -9.14
CA PHE A 227 10.12 3.38 -8.65
C PHE A 227 9.18 4.22 -7.82
N LEU A 228 9.71 4.97 -6.85
CA LEU A 228 8.91 5.82 -5.97
C LEU A 228 8.14 6.93 -6.71
N LEU A 229 8.59 7.37 -7.89
CA LEU A 229 7.87 8.33 -8.72
C LEU A 229 6.64 7.74 -9.43
N GLY A 230 6.52 6.41 -9.48
CA GLY A 230 5.37 5.70 -10.09
C GLY A 230 4.41 5.07 -9.08
N VAL A 231 4.64 5.23 -7.78
CA VAL A 231 3.77 4.65 -6.75
C VAL A 231 2.59 5.59 -6.46
N ASP A 232 1.37 5.06 -6.56
CA ASP A 232 0.13 5.79 -6.26
C ASP A 232 -0.21 5.79 -4.77
N ALA A 233 0.22 4.74 -4.05
CA ALA A 233 -0.13 4.52 -2.67
C ALA A 233 0.95 3.79 -1.86
N PHE A 234 1.11 4.18 -0.60
CA PHE A 234 2.05 3.54 0.34
C PHE A 234 1.36 2.95 1.56
N VAL A 235 1.78 1.74 1.96
CA VAL A 235 1.47 1.14 3.27
C VAL A 235 2.73 1.15 4.12
N PHE A 236 2.79 2.04 5.10
CA PHE A 236 3.91 2.13 6.06
C PHE A 236 3.62 1.21 7.25
N VAL A 237 4.38 0.12 7.37
CA VAL A 237 4.15 -0.92 8.39
C VAL A 237 5.03 -0.67 9.61
N VAL A 238 4.38 -0.36 10.73
CA VAL A 238 5.01 -0.11 12.03
C VAL A 238 4.92 -1.36 12.88
N ASP A 239 6.06 -1.92 13.30
CA ASP A 239 6.11 -3.05 14.22
C ASP A 239 5.88 -2.59 15.66
N ALA A 240 4.75 -2.95 16.28
CA ALA A 240 4.44 -2.59 17.67
C ALA A 240 5.56 -2.95 18.65
N VAL A 241 6.22 -4.11 18.46
CA VAL A 241 7.30 -4.58 19.34
C VAL A 241 8.52 -3.65 19.25
N ARG A 242 8.81 -3.13 18.06
CA ARG A 242 9.93 -2.19 17.85
C ARG A 242 9.57 -0.77 18.26
N ALA A 243 8.37 -0.31 17.93
CA ALA A 243 8.00 1.09 18.08
C ALA A 243 7.65 1.48 19.53
N LEU A 244 7.01 0.57 20.28
CA LEU A 244 6.41 0.90 21.57
C LEU A 244 7.27 0.46 22.75
N LYS A 245 7.27 1.27 23.82
CA LYS A 245 7.96 0.97 25.08
C LYS A 245 6.96 0.49 26.15
N LEU A 246 6.35 -0.67 25.92
CA LEU A 246 5.37 -1.26 26.84
C LEU A 246 5.98 -2.43 27.63
N PRO A 247 5.70 -2.56 28.94
CA PRO A 247 6.31 -3.60 29.78
C PRO A 247 6.06 -5.03 29.29
N HIS A 248 4.86 -5.33 28.79
CA HIS A 248 4.52 -6.68 28.31
C HIS A 248 5.20 -7.04 26.99
N LEU A 249 5.81 -6.08 26.29
CA LEU A 249 6.59 -6.32 25.06
C LEU A 249 8.06 -6.64 25.32
N ILE A 250 8.55 -6.49 26.56
CA ILE A 250 9.98 -6.64 26.91
C ILE A 250 10.54 -7.97 26.42
N ARG A 251 9.81 -9.08 26.62
CA ARG A 251 10.26 -10.42 26.21
C ARG A 251 10.49 -10.52 24.69
N GLU A 252 9.57 -9.97 23.90
CA GLU A 252 9.71 -9.96 22.44
C GLU A 252 10.82 -8.99 21.99
N GLN A 253 10.98 -7.86 22.67
CA GLN A 253 12.07 -6.92 22.40
C GLN A 253 13.45 -7.54 22.68
N GLU A 254 13.59 -8.29 23.77
CA GLU A 254 14.81 -9.05 24.07
C GLU A 254 15.10 -10.14 23.04
N ARG A 255 14.06 -10.76 22.46
CA ARG A 255 14.23 -11.67 21.32
C ARG A 255 14.75 -10.93 20.09
N LEU A 256 14.15 -9.79 19.73
CA LEU A 256 14.63 -8.97 18.61
C LEU A 256 16.09 -8.52 18.79
N LYS A 257 16.48 -8.12 20.01
CA LYS A 257 17.87 -7.75 20.32
C LYS A 257 18.85 -8.90 20.10
N ARG A 258 18.47 -10.13 20.46
CA ARG A 258 19.28 -11.33 20.18
C ARG A 258 19.42 -11.64 18.70
N GLU A 259 18.43 -11.24 17.89
CA GLU A 259 18.46 -11.31 16.42
C GLU A 259 19.19 -10.11 15.78
N GLY A 260 19.89 -9.28 16.56
CA GLY A 260 20.62 -8.12 16.06
C GLY A 260 19.76 -6.90 15.71
N LYS A 261 18.45 -6.94 15.98
CA LYS A 261 17.52 -5.83 15.73
C LYS A 261 17.47 -4.90 16.95
N GLN A 262 17.30 -3.59 16.72
CA GLN A 262 17.29 -2.59 17.79
C GLN A 262 15.89 -1.96 17.98
N PRO A 263 15.10 -2.41 18.97
CA PRO A 263 13.82 -1.78 19.31
C PRO A 263 14.01 -0.32 19.76
N GLY A 264 13.01 0.52 19.50
CA GLY A 264 12.95 1.93 19.89
C GLY A 264 13.70 2.89 18.97
N ILE A 265 14.27 2.39 17.87
CA ILE A 265 14.91 3.20 16.84
C ILE A 265 13.92 3.52 15.73
N PRO A 266 13.87 4.77 15.23
CA PRO A 266 13.06 5.13 14.08
C PRO A 266 13.37 4.28 12.85
N ASP A 267 12.31 3.81 12.19
CA ASP A 267 12.42 3.11 10.92
C ASP A 267 13.04 4.03 9.86
N ARG A 268 14.23 3.66 9.38
CA ARG A 268 14.97 4.45 8.39
C ARG A 268 14.34 4.38 7.00
N THR A 269 13.59 3.33 6.69
CA THR A 269 12.92 3.15 5.39
C THR A 269 11.89 4.23 5.14
N PHE A 270 11.16 4.65 6.17
CA PHE A 270 10.12 5.67 6.06
C PHE A 270 10.75 6.98 5.59
N SER A 271 11.87 7.35 6.21
CA SER A 271 12.61 8.56 5.87
C SER A 271 13.19 8.47 4.46
N ALA A 272 13.82 7.34 4.13
CA ALA A 272 14.40 7.11 2.81
C ALA A 272 13.37 7.20 1.68
N VAL A 273 12.15 6.70 1.88
CA VAL A 273 11.07 6.79 0.89
C VAL A 273 10.51 8.21 0.82
N LEU A 274 10.12 8.79 1.96
CA LEU A 274 9.46 10.10 1.99
C LEU A 274 10.35 11.23 1.47
N ASP A 275 11.67 11.16 1.67
CA ASP A 275 12.61 12.18 1.22
C ASP A 275 12.92 12.11 -0.29
N ARG A 276 12.42 11.09 -0.99
CA ARG A 276 12.58 10.92 -2.44
C ARG A 276 11.37 11.36 -3.25
N ILE A 277 10.23 11.56 -2.59
CA ILE A 277 9.00 11.98 -3.26
C ILE A 277 8.95 13.51 -3.24
N THR A 278 8.80 14.12 -4.41
CA THR A 278 8.71 15.58 -4.54
C THR A 278 7.39 16.08 -3.95
N PRO A 279 7.40 16.96 -2.93
CA PRO A 279 6.18 17.53 -2.38
C PRO A 279 5.51 18.50 -3.36
N ARG A 280 4.18 18.57 -3.31
CA ARG A 280 3.34 19.60 -3.94
C ARG A 280 2.74 20.48 -2.85
N ASP A 281 2.99 21.78 -2.92
CA ASP A 281 2.61 22.78 -1.90
C ASP A 281 2.97 22.36 -0.46
N GLY A 282 4.18 21.81 -0.29
CA GLY A 282 4.72 21.44 1.03
C GLY A 282 4.26 20.09 1.60
N ARG A 283 3.38 19.34 0.91
CA ARG A 283 2.98 17.97 1.30
C ARG A 283 3.10 17.00 0.12
N LEU A 284 3.24 15.72 0.39
CA LEU A 284 3.26 14.67 -0.63
C LEU A 284 1.83 14.41 -1.12
N ASP A 285 1.64 14.41 -2.44
CA ASP A 285 0.34 14.20 -3.08
C ASP A 285 0.08 12.72 -3.42
N VAL A 286 0.43 11.82 -2.50
CA VAL A 286 0.29 10.37 -2.62
C VAL A 286 -0.66 9.86 -1.55
N ALA A 287 -1.40 8.78 -1.83
CA ALA A 287 -2.21 8.11 -0.81
C ALA A 287 -1.30 7.33 0.15
N ALA A 288 -1.59 7.35 1.45
CA ALA A 288 -0.79 6.64 2.43
C ALA A 288 -1.63 6.03 3.54
N ALA A 289 -1.20 4.86 4.04
CA ALA A 289 -1.74 4.26 5.26
C ALA A 289 -0.58 3.94 6.20
N VAL A 290 -0.67 4.36 7.46
CA VAL A 290 0.24 3.92 8.53
C VAL A 290 -0.43 2.78 9.29
N VAL A 291 0.20 1.62 9.29
CA VAL A 291 -0.35 0.41 9.92
C VAL A 291 0.48 0.06 11.14
N LEU A 292 -0.09 0.19 12.34
CA LEU A 292 0.48 -0.40 13.54
C LEU A 292 0.18 -1.90 13.51
N ASN A 293 1.18 -2.71 13.21
CA ASN A 293 1.08 -4.16 13.07
C ASN A 293 1.44 -4.88 14.38
N LYS A 294 1.05 -6.15 14.47
CA LYS A 294 1.20 -7.03 15.64
C LYS A 294 0.38 -6.56 16.85
N CYS A 295 -0.77 -5.94 16.58
CA CYS A 295 -1.70 -5.48 17.62
C CYS A 295 -2.32 -6.61 18.45
N ASP A 296 -2.19 -7.89 18.04
CA ASP A 296 -2.56 -9.04 18.86
C ASP A 296 -1.79 -9.11 20.18
N LEU A 297 -0.58 -8.56 20.22
CA LEU A 297 0.23 -8.38 21.42
C LEU A 297 -0.31 -7.26 22.33
N LEU A 298 -1.11 -6.35 21.77
CA LEU A 298 -1.68 -5.17 22.42
C LEU A 298 -3.19 -5.32 22.68
N ARG A 299 -3.78 -6.50 22.48
CA ARG A 299 -5.25 -6.75 22.52
C ARG A 299 -5.95 -6.42 23.84
N PHE A 300 -5.20 -6.04 24.87
CA PHE A 300 -5.71 -5.62 26.18
C PHE A 300 -5.42 -4.15 26.49
N GLU A 301 -4.73 -3.45 25.59
CA GLU A 301 -4.43 -2.02 25.71
C GLU A 301 -5.55 -1.22 25.05
N SER A 302 -6.06 -0.21 25.75
CA SER A 302 -7.01 0.73 25.15
C SER A 302 -6.27 1.78 24.32
N PRO A 303 -6.74 2.15 23.11
CA PRO A 303 -8.00 1.72 22.47
C PRO A 303 -7.88 0.51 21.54
N VAL A 304 -6.74 -0.19 21.54
CA VAL A 304 -6.47 -1.30 20.61
C VAL A 304 -7.48 -2.44 20.78
N ASP A 305 -7.85 -2.74 22.02
CA ASP A 305 -8.84 -3.77 22.36
C ASP A 305 -10.22 -3.50 21.74
N TYR A 306 -10.65 -2.24 21.70
CA TYR A 306 -11.87 -1.80 21.03
C TYR A 306 -11.79 -2.07 19.52
N TRP A 307 -10.76 -1.53 18.86
CA TRP A 307 -10.64 -1.62 17.40
C TRP A 307 -10.49 -3.07 16.92
N LEU A 308 -9.74 -3.92 17.62
CA LEU A 308 -9.58 -5.34 17.24
C LEU A 308 -10.84 -6.19 17.44
N ARG A 309 -11.79 -5.74 18.27
CA ARG A 309 -13.09 -6.41 18.46
C ARG A 309 -14.13 -5.90 17.48
N ASP A 310 -14.04 -4.63 17.09
CA ASP A 310 -14.98 -3.99 16.18
C ASP A 310 -14.73 -4.45 14.73
N THR A 311 -15.75 -5.00 14.10
CA THR A 311 -15.66 -5.57 12.76
C THR A 311 -15.77 -4.47 11.71
N SER A 312 -14.59 -3.98 11.30
CA SER A 312 -14.29 -3.10 10.16
C SER A 312 -14.91 -1.69 10.19
N VAL A 313 -14.14 -0.70 9.74
CA VAL A 313 -14.56 0.72 9.52
C VAL A 313 -15.61 0.89 8.40
N ILE A 314 -16.31 -0.18 8.03
CA ILE A 314 -17.10 -0.30 6.81
C ILE A 314 -18.53 -0.68 7.18
N ALA A 315 -19.47 0.17 6.78
CA ALA A 315 -20.90 -0.04 6.96
C ALA A 315 -21.59 -0.10 5.59
N ASN A 316 -22.33 -1.18 5.32
CA ASN A 316 -23.10 -1.37 4.07
C ASN A 316 -22.25 -1.25 2.79
N GLY A 317 -21.05 -1.84 2.78
CA GLY A 317 -20.16 -1.82 1.62
C GLY A 317 -19.53 -0.45 1.30
N ARG A 318 -19.62 0.50 2.24
CA ARG A 318 -19.00 1.83 2.12
C ARG A 318 -18.12 2.09 3.33
N LEU A 319 -16.96 2.70 3.08
CA LEU A 319 -16.12 3.21 4.16
C LEU A 319 -16.89 4.30 4.92
N ASP A 320 -16.99 4.16 6.24
CA ASP A 320 -17.51 5.19 7.11
C ASP A 320 -16.36 6.18 7.41
N PRO A 321 -16.38 7.41 6.85
CA PRO A 321 -15.30 8.38 7.07
C PRO A 321 -15.14 8.73 8.54
N ARG A 322 -16.22 8.66 9.33
CA ARG A 322 -16.17 8.95 10.77
C ARG A 322 -15.39 7.88 11.51
N GLN A 323 -15.63 6.60 11.22
CA GLN A 323 -14.87 5.52 11.85
C GLN A 323 -13.40 5.53 11.42
N LEU A 324 -13.12 5.81 10.14
CA LEU A 324 -11.74 5.99 9.66
C LEU A 324 -11.01 7.11 10.41
N TYR A 325 -11.70 8.25 10.62
CA TYR A 325 -11.16 9.37 11.37
C TYR A 325 -10.95 9.01 12.85
N GLU A 326 -11.93 8.34 13.48
CA GLU A 326 -11.84 7.89 14.88
C GLU A 326 -10.69 6.90 15.09
N GLU A 327 -10.52 5.91 14.21
CA GLU A 327 -9.39 4.97 14.28
C GLU A 327 -8.07 5.72 14.08
N SER A 328 -8.00 6.59 13.08
CA SER A 328 -6.78 7.36 12.79
C SER A 328 -6.37 8.25 13.97
N ARG A 329 -7.34 8.93 14.59
CA ARG A 329 -7.13 9.74 15.80
C ARG A 329 -6.62 8.89 16.95
N ASP A 330 -7.20 7.73 17.16
CA ASP A 330 -6.87 6.83 18.25
C ASP A 330 -5.48 6.20 18.07
N VAL A 331 -5.13 5.75 16.87
CA VAL A 331 -3.77 5.28 16.53
C VAL A 331 -2.75 6.40 16.71
N TYR A 332 -3.05 7.60 16.22
CA TYR A 332 -2.18 8.77 16.40
C TYR A 332 -1.91 9.03 17.89
N ALA A 333 -2.97 9.13 18.68
CA ALA A 333 -2.89 9.40 20.12
C ALA A 333 -2.13 8.28 20.85
N PHE A 334 -2.37 7.02 20.48
CA PHE A 334 -1.68 5.86 21.04
C PHE A 334 -0.17 5.90 20.76
N LEU A 335 0.23 6.08 19.49
CA LEU A 335 1.65 6.20 19.11
C LEU A 335 2.31 7.39 19.80
N TYR A 336 1.63 8.54 19.87
CA TYR A 336 2.14 9.74 20.53
C TYR A 336 2.36 9.51 22.03
N ARG A 337 1.36 8.98 22.73
CA ARG A 337 1.40 8.70 24.18
C ARG A 337 2.53 7.74 24.55
N HIS A 338 2.82 6.77 23.68
CA HIS A 338 3.85 5.76 23.91
C HIS A 338 5.23 6.13 23.35
N GLY A 339 5.45 7.39 22.97
CA GLY A 339 6.76 7.90 22.54
C GLY A 339 7.21 7.38 21.17
N ALA A 340 6.27 6.94 20.33
CA ALA A 340 6.50 6.42 19.00
C ALA A 340 6.20 7.47 17.90
N GLN A 341 6.39 8.76 18.19
CA GLN A 341 6.07 9.85 17.25
C GLN A 341 6.80 9.74 15.91
N HIS A 342 7.96 9.10 15.87
CA HIS A 342 8.71 8.87 14.64
C HIS A 342 7.93 8.05 13.60
N ALA A 343 7.04 7.16 14.06
CA ALA A 343 6.16 6.37 13.20
C ALA A 343 5.06 7.22 12.51
N LEU A 344 4.81 8.44 13.02
CA LEU A 344 3.82 9.39 12.49
C LEU A 344 4.40 10.29 11.39
N ARG A 345 5.65 10.07 10.97
CA ARG A 345 6.28 10.86 9.91
C ARG A 345 5.50 10.79 8.57
N PRO A 346 5.02 9.63 8.08
CA PRO A 346 4.22 9.59 6.87
C PRO A 346 2.96 10.44 6.98
N PHE A 347 2.25 10.33 8.11
CA PHE A 347 1.03 11.10 8.37
C PHE A 347 1.26 12.62 8.36
N SER A 348 2.39 13.09 8.91
CA SER A 348 2.71 14.53 8.89
C SER A 348 3.17 15.07 7.53
N LYS A 349 3.63 14.20 6.62
CA LYS A 349 4.21 14.59 5.32
C LYS A 349 3.24 14.47 4.16
N THR A 350 2.27 13.56 4.23
CA THR A 350 1.35 13.23 3.13
C THR A 350 0.03 14.00 3.26
N ARG A 351 -0.61 14.31 2.14
CA ARG A 351 -1.91 15.00 2.13
C ARG A 351 -3.05 14.09 2.58
N ARG A 352 -3.04 12.85 2.10
CA ARG A 352 -4.10 11.86 2.30
C ARG A 352 -3.50 10.66 3.03
N CYS A 353 -3.71 10.61 4.35
CA CYS A 353 -3.16 9.55 5.17
C CYS A 353 -4.10 9.09 6.27
N THR A 354 -4.27 7.77 6.36
CA THR A 354 -5.03 7.08 7.40
C THR A 354 -4.10 6.30 8.31
N LEU A 355 -4.54 6.03 9.54
CA LEU A 355 -3.79 5.18 10.48
C LEU A 355 -4.68 4.04 10.98
N HIS A 356 -4.12 2.84 11.09
CA HIS A 356 -4.89 1.63 11.41
C HIS A 356 -4.19 0.73 12.43
N PHE A 357 -4.99 0.09 13.30
CA PHE A 357 -4.53 -1.03 14.12
C PHE A 357 -4.75 -2.33 13.35
N VAL A 358 -3.70 -3.15 13.23
CA VAL A 358 -3.76 -4.40 12.46
C VAL A 358 -3.01 -5.51 13.17
N SER A 359 -3.52 -6.74 13.04
CA SER A 359 -2.72 -7.93 13.29
C SER A 359 -2.77 -8.83 12.07
N ALA A 360 -1.63 -8.97 11.38
CA ALA A 360 -1.52 -9.88 10.25
C ALA A 360 -1.70 -11.35 10.67
N THR A 361 -1.12 -11.75 11.80
CA THR A 361 -1.07 -13.17 12.21
C THR A 361 -2.06 -13.54 13.30
N GLY A 362 -2.53 -12.59 14.10
CA GLY A 362 -3.38 -12.83 15.28
C GLY A 362 -2.68 -13.55 16.44
N THR A 363 -1.44 -14.00 16.25
CA THR A 363 -0.61 -14.67 17.25
C THR A 363 0.87 -14.53 16.91
N SER A 364 1.72 -14.66 17.93
CA SER A 364 3.17 -14.77 17.75
C SER A 364 3.59 -16.17 17.28
N PRO A 365 4.60 -16.29 16.41
CA PRO A 365 5.14 -17.57 15.99
C PRO A 365 5.99 -18.19 17.11
N VAL A 366 5.95 -19.52 17.22
CA VAL A 366 6.87 -20.31 18.02
C VAL A 366 8.07 -20.71 17.13
N PRO A 367 9.31 -20.35 17.48
CA PRO A 367 10.49 -20.75 16.71
C PRO A 367 10.62 -22.27 16.62
N LEU A 368 10.97 -22.77 15.44
CA LEU A 368 11.36 -24.17 15.27
C LEU A 368 12.85 -24.33 15.61
N PRO A 369 13.26 -25.48 16.18
CA PRO A 369 14.67 -25.77 16.39
C PRO A 369 15.42 -25.76 15.05
N PRO A 370 16.70 -25.36 15.03
CA PRO A 370 17.49 -25.35 13.81
C PRO A 370 17.57 -26.77 13.22
N PRO A 371 17.62 -26.91 11.89
CA PRO A 371 17.82 -28.21 11.27
C PRO A 371 19.16 -28.80 11.71
N PRO A 372 19.29 -30.14 11.76
CA PRO A 372 20.57 -30.77 12.06
C PRO A 372 21.61 -30.33 11.02
N PRO A 373 22.89 -30.16 11.41
CA PRO A 373 23.95 -29.76 10.49
C PRO A 373 24.05 -30.76 9.34
N ARG A 374 24.01 -30.26 8.09
CA ARG A 374 24.27 -31.11 6.91
C ARG A 374 25.73 -31.60 6.97
N ARG A 375 25.97 -32.82 6.50
CA ARG A 375 27.34 -33.38 6.38
C ARG A 375 28.21 -32.48 5.49
N GLU A 376 29.45 -32.26 5.91
CA GLU A 376 30.46 -31.52 5.13
C GLU A 376 30.51 -32.04 3.69
N GLY A 377 30.24 -31.16 2.72
CA GLY A 377 30.23 -31.49 1.28
C GLY A 377 29.05 -30.93 0.49
N SER A 378 27.99 -30.44 1.15
CA SER A 378 26.92 -29.69 0.46
C SER A 378 27.29 -28.20 0.37
N HIS A 379 27.71 -27.73 -0.81
CA HIS A 379 27.83 -26.30 -1.10
C HIS A 379 26.44 -25.68 -1.19
N GLY A 380 26.00 -25.10 -0.08
CA GLY A 380 24.79 -24.29 0.02
C GLY A 380 24.82 -23.57 1.35
N VAL A 381 25.31 -22.33 1.35
CA VAL A 381 25.16 -21.42 2.47
C VAL A 381 23.73 -20.89 2.40
N GLU A 382 22.75 -21.67 2.85
CA GLU A 382 21.45 -21.12 3.21
C GLU A 382 21.62 -20.51 4.61
N ALA A 383 21.48 -19.19 4.71
CA ALA A 383 21.39 -18.51 5.98
C ALA A 383 20.33 -19.21 6.84
N ALA A 384 20.54 -19.26 8.16
CA ALA A 384 19.58 -19.87 9.08
C ALA A 384 18.26 -19.08 9.03
N GLU A 385 17.37 -19.46 8.11
CA GLU A 385 16.06 -18.86 7.93
C GLU A 385 15.29 -18.94 9.25
N ALA A 386 14.64 -17.84 9.65
CA ALA A 386 13.78 -17.81 10.81
C ALA A 386 12.56 -18.71 10.56
N ARG A 387 12.67 -19.99 10.92
CA ARG A 387 11.57 -20.97 10.86
C ARG A 387 10.76 -20.90 12.14
N GLY A 388 9.45 -20.79 11.98
CA GLY A 388 8.50 -20.75 13.09
C GLY A 388 7.14 -21.29 12.70
N TRP A 389 6.31 -21.55 13.70
CA TRP A 389 4.96 -22.07 13.52
C TRP A 389 3.97 -21.29 14.39
N PHE A 390 2.75 -21.05 13.90
CA PHE A 390 1.65 -20.42 14.63
C PHE A 390 0.73 -21.50 15.22
N PRO A 391 0.83 -21.83 16.53
CA PRO A 391 0.17 -23.02 17.10
C PRO A 391 -1.35 -22.96 17.07
N GLY A 392 -1.94 -21.76 17.03
CA GLY A 392 -3.39 -21.52 16.93
C GLY A 392 -3.89 -21.25 15.52
N GLY A 393 -3.03 -21.42 14.51
CA GLY A 393 -3.25 -20.92 13.16
C GLY A 393 -3.12 -19.40 13.06
N VAL A 394 -3.19 -18.90 11.83
CA VAL A 394 -3.20 -17.47 11.55
C VAL A 394 -4.63 -16.94 11.70
N ARG A 395 -4.81 -15.84 12.43
CA ARG A 395 -6.10 -15.15 12.59
C ARG A 395 -5.93 -13.66 12.28
N PRO A 396 -5.89 -13.28 11.00
CA PRO A 396 -5.74 -11.89 10.62
C PRO A 396 -6.90 -11.04 11.16
N GLN A 397 -6.60 -9.84 11.63
CA GLN A 397 -7.57 -8.86 12.11
C GLN A 397 -7.33 -7.52 11.43
N ARG A 398 -8.39 -6.98 10.82
CA ARG A 398 -8.41 -5.65 10.17
C ARG A 398 -7.39 -5.46 9.04
N VAL A 399 -6.91 -6.55 8.45
CA VAL A 399 -5.86 -6.47 7.41
C VAL A 399 -6.33 -5.81 6.12
N LEU A 400 -7.64 -5.80 5.84
CA LEU A 400 -8.18 -5.17 4.62
C LEU A 400 -8.49 -3.67 4.80
N ASP A 401 -8.73 -3.20 6.01
CA ASP A 401 -9.11 -1.79 6.28
C ASP A 401 -8.10 -0.78 5.70
N PRO A 402 -6.76 -0.96 5.85
CA PRO A 402 -5.79 -0.07 5.20
C PRO A 402 -5.87 -0.07 3.67
N LEU A 403 -6.09 -1.25 3.07
CA LEU A 403 -6.22 -1.36 1.61
C LEU A 403 -7.47 -0.63 1.14
N MET A 404 -8.60 -0.81 1.82
CA MET A 404 -9.85 -0.13 1.49
C MET A 404 -9.69 1.39 1.57
N SER A 405 -9.05 1.92 2.63
CA SER A 405 -8.72 3.35 2.74
C SER A 405 -7.91 3.84 1.54
N LEU A 406 -6.89 3.09 1.12
CA LEU A 406 -6.05 3.44 -0.03
C LEU A 406 -6.86 3.45 -1.33
N LEU A 407 -7.69 2.43 -1.57
CA LEU A 407 -8.53 2.34 -2.77
C LEU A 407 -9.52 3.52 -2.86
N ALA A 408 -10.09 3.96 -1.72
CA ALA A 408 -10.91 5.16 -1.68
C ALA A 408 -10.10 6.44 -1.97
N MET A 409 -8.93 6.59 -1.36
CA MET A 409 -8.06 7.75 -1.62
C MET A 409 -7.58 7.80 -3.07
N CYS A 410 -7.41 6.66 -3.73
CA CYS A 410 -7.07 6.53 -5.15
C CYS A 410 -8.28 6.64 -6.10
N GLY A 411 -9.49 6.87 -5.56
CA GLY A 411 -10.72 7.09 -6.32
C GLY A 411 -11.32 5.84 -6.94
N LEU A 412 -10.98 4.64 -6.43
CA LEU A 412 -11.63 3.40 -6.84
C LEU A 412 -12.93 3.15 -6.05
N LEU A 413 -12.99 3.59 -4.79
CA LEU A 413 -14.18 3.46 -3.94
C LEU A 413 -14.82 4.82 -3.69
N ASP A 414 -16.16 4.86 -3.73
CA ASP A 414 -16.92 6.02 -3.28
C ASP A 414 -16.86 6.11 -1.74
N SER A 415 -16.17 7.14 -1.21
CA SER A 415 -16.39 7.52 0.19
C SER A 415 -17.84 7.95 0.35
N ALA A 416 -18.57 7.42 1.34
CA ALA A 416 -19.85 8.02 1.69
C ALA A 416 -19.57 9.48 2.07
N GLU A 417 -20.06 10.45 1.29
CA GLU A 417 -19.86 11.86 1.65
C GLU A 417 -20.44 12.09 3.05
N PRO A 418 -19.66 12.60 4.01
CA PRO A 418 -20.26 13.25 5.16
C PRO A 418 -21.00 14.45 4.60
N GLY A 419 -22.31 14.53 4.82
CA GLY A 419 -23.11 15.66 4.36
C GLY A 419 -22.43 16.96 4.74
N THR A 420 -22.02 17.72 3.72
CA THR A 420 -21.67 19.15 3.71
C THR A 420 -21.05 19.73 5.00
N GLU A 421 -19.82 20.22 4.83
CA GLU A 421 -19.03 21.13 5.69
C GLU A 421 -17.94 20.46 6.54
N GLY A 422 -16.74 20.39 5.95
CA GLY A 422 -15.50 20.09 6.68
C GLY A 422 -14.50 19.36 5.80
N GLY A 423 -13.67 20.11 5.06
CA GLY A 423 -12.58 19.56 4.26
C GLY A 423 -11.62 18.71 5.10
N TRP A 424 -11.10 17.67 4.45
CA TRP A 424 -10.04 16.77 4.93
C TRP A 424 -8.80 17.49 5.46
#